data_AF-A0A382JZJ3-F1
#
_entry.id   AF-A0A382JZJ3-F1
#
_cell.length_a   1.000
_cell.length_b   1.000
_cell.length_c   1.000
_cell.angle_alpha   90.00
_cell.angle_beta   90.00
_cell.angle_gamma   90.00
#
_symmetry.space_group_name_H-M   'P 1'
#
loop_
_entity.id
_entity.type
_entity.pdbx_description
1 polymer ?
#
loop_
_entity_poly.entity_id
_entity_poly.type
_entity_poly.pdbx_seq_one_letter_code
_entity_poly.pdbx_strand_id
1 'polypeptide(L)' 'KRSFGELSAAMFQSQVFPFGCALLTGTGIVPDDDFTLEEGDTVRIRISGIGCLNNPVVRV' A
#
# COMPACT_ATOMS: atom_id res chain seq x y z
N LYS A 1 8.48 -3.56 -14.63
CA LYS A 1 7.85 -2.59 -13.70
C LYS A 1 6.82 -1.78 -14.48
N ARG A 2 5.61 -1.61 -13.94
CA ARG A 2 4.55 -0.80 -14.58
C ARG A 2 4.67 0.66 -14.15
N SER A 3 4.39 1.59 -15.04
CA SER A 3 4.34 3.02 -14.77
C SER A 3 3.05 3.41 -14.06
N PHE A 4 3.04 4.58 -13.40
CA PHE A 4 1.82 5.13 -12.81
C PHE A 4 0.71 5.37 -13.86
N GLY A 5 1.08 5.83 -15.05
CA GLY A 5 0.15 6.04 -16.16
C GLY A 5 -0.54 4.75 -16.59
N GLU A 6 0.19 3.65 -16.71
CA GLU A 6 -0.41 2.35 -17.05
C GLU A 6 -1.35 1.84 -15.95
N LEU A 7 -0.96 1.98 -14.68
CA LEU A 7 -1.79 1.53 -13.55
C LEU A 7 -3.09 2.34 -13.46
N SER A 8 -3.02 3.67 -13.60
CA SER A 8 -4.20 4.53 -13.60
C SER A 8 -5.10 4.26 -14.81
N ALA A 9 -4.54 4.13 -16.02
CA ALA A 9 -5.34 3.79 -17.20
C ALA A 9 -6.09 2.46 -17.04
N ALA A 10 -5.44 1.44 -16.49
CA ALA A 10 -6.09 0.16 -16.21
C ALA A 10 -7.23 0.28 -15.18
N MET A 11 -7.04 1.09 -14.13
CA MET A 11 -8.05 1.30 -13.08
C MET A 11 -9.34 1.91 -13.64
N PHE A 12 -9.24 2.87 -14.56
CA PHE A 12 -10.40 3.54 -15.17
C PHE A 12 -10.92 2.84 -16.44
N GLN A 13 -10.39 1.67 -16.81
CA GLN A 13 -10.75 0.98 -18.04
C GLN A 13 -12.21 0.50 -18.06
N SER A 14 -12.73 0.04 -16.92
CA SER A 14 -14.07 -0.58 -16.82
C SER A 14 -14.96 -0.01 -15.72
N GLN A 15 -14.46 0.92 -14.91
CA GLN A 15 -15.16 1.49 -13.76
C GLN A 15 -14.99 3.01 -13.73
N VAL A 16 -16.06 3.71 -13.39
CA VAL A 16 -16.03 5.15 -13.10
C VAL A 16 -15.94 5.35 -11.59
N PHE A 17 -15.05 6.25 -11.16
CA PHE A 17 -14.87 6.66 -9.77
C PHE A 17 -15.27 8.14 -9.61
N PRO A 18 -16.57 8.45 -9.43
CA PRO A 18 -17.08 9.83 -9.45
C PRO A 18 -16.53 10.73 -8.34
N PHE A 19 -16.04 10.14 -7.26
CA PHE A 19 -15.41 10.84 -6.13
C PHE A 19 -13.90 10.61 -6.07
N GLY A 20 -13.31 10.11 -7.16
CA GLY A 20 -11.92 9.67 -7.18
C GLY A 20 -11.71 8.33 -6.46
N CYS A 21 -10.45 7.94 -6.36
CA CYS A 21 -10.05 6.66 -5.80
C CYS A 21 -8.62 6.72 -5.24
N ALA A 22 -8.31 5.82 -4.31
CA ALA A 22 -6.94 5.58 -3.88
C ALA A 22 -6.36 4.40 -4.68
N LEU A 23 -5.28 4.66 -5.44
CA LEU A 23 -4.54 3.63 -6.17
C LEU A 23 -3.30 3.24 -5.37
N LEU A 24 -3.29 2.02 -4.85
CA LEU A 24 -2.10 1.45 -4.18
C LEU A 24 -1.17 0.86 -5.25
N THR A 25 -0.02 1.49 -5.46
CA THR A 25 0.88 1.21 -6.60
C THR A 25 1.77 -0.04 -6.44
N GLY A 26 1.47 -0.90 -5.47
CA GLY A 26 2.28 -2.06 -5.09
C GLY A 26 3.45 -1.73 -4.15
N THR A 27 4.09 -2.79 -3.64
CA THR A 27 5.28 -2.73 -2.77
C THR A 27 6.46 -3.40 -3.46
N GLY A 28 7.67 -2.87 -3.21
CA GLY A 28 8.93 -3.52 -3.59
C GLY A 28 9.61 -4.25 -2.43
N ILE A 29 8.99 -4.23 -1.25
CA ILE A 29 9.47 -4.86 -0.02
C ILE A 29 8.48 -5.96 0.34
N VAL A 30 8.96 -7.20 0.33
CA VAL A 30 8.21 -8.40 0.70
C VAL A 30 9.10 -9.15 1.68
N PRO A 31 8.68 -9.35 2.93
CA PRO A 31 9.38 -10.21 3.89
C PRO A 31 9.45 -11.67 3.41
N ASP A 32 10.30 -12.48 4.05
CA ASP A 32 10.36 -13.92 3.81
C ASP A 32 9.08 -14.63 4.28
N ASP A 33 8.84 -15.84 3.77
CA ASP A 33 7.58 -16.59 4.00
C ASP A 33 7.35 -16.98 5.47
N ASP A 34 8.39 -17.02 6.29
CA ASP A 34 8.32 -17.31 7.73
C ASP A 34 8.05 -16.07 8.58
N PHE A 35 8.08 -14.88 7.98
CA PHE A 35 7.78 -13.63 8.66
C PHE A 35 6.27 -13.43 8.78
N THR A 36 5.81 -13.22 10.01
CA THR A 36 4.46 -12.74 10.31
C THR A 36 4.53 -11.63 11.34
N LEU A 37 3.47 -10.82 11.40
CA LEU A 37 3.29 -9.82 12.43
C LEU A 37 2.70 -10.46 13.69
N GLU A 38 3.19 -10.05 14.84
CA GLU A 38 2.71 -10.46 16.15
C GLU A 38 2.09 -9.28 16.91
N GLU A 39 1.29 -9.58 17.93
CA GLU A 39 0.73 -8.56 18.80
C GLU A 39 1.85 -7.75 19.49
N GLY A 40 1.72 -6.42 19.47
CA GLY A 40 2.73 -5.50 19.99
C GLY A 40 3.74 -5.01 18.94
N ASP A 41 3.78 -5.60 17.75
CA ASP A 41 4.56 -5.06 16.64
C ASP A 41 4.05 -3.70 16.18
N THR A 42 4.92 -2.94 15.48
CA THR A 42 4.52 -1.69 14.82
C THR A 42 5.02 -1.66 13.38
N VAL A 43 4.06 -1.61 12.45
CA VAL A 43 4.35 -1.43 11.02
C VAL A 43 4.63 0.04 10.74
N ARG A 44 5.83 0.35 10.25
CA ARG A 44 6.24 1.72 9.90
C ARG A 44 6.52 1.86 8.41
N ILE A 45 5.72 2.68 7.73
CA ILE A 45 5.86 2.94 6.29
C ILE A 45 6.21 4.42 6.10
N ARG A 46 7.43 4.69 5.62
CA ARG A 46 7.92 6.05 5.37
C ARG A 46 8.01 6.32 3.87
N ILE A 47 7.47 7.45 3.44
CA ILE A 47 7.61 7.95 2.08
C ILE A 47 8.22 9.36 2.15
N SER A 48 9.36 9.54 1.46
CA SER A 48 10.06 10.82 1.38
C SER A 48 9.13 11.92 0.87
N GLY A 49 9.11 13.06 1.56
CA GLY A 49 8.25 14.20 1.22
C GLY A 49 6.77 14.06 1.64
N ILE A 50 6.32 12.89 2.11
CA ILE A 50 4.95 12.69 2.61
C ILE A 50 4.95 12.55 4.13
N GLY A 51 5.75 11.63 4.68
CA GLY A 51 5.78 11.36 6.12
C GLY A 51 5.94 9.89 6.45
N CYS A 52 5.46 9.50 7.64
CA CYS A 52 5.54 8.13 8.14
C CYS A 52 4.20 7.71 8.73
N LEU A 53 3.63 6.62 8.19
CA LEU A 53 2.54 5.89 8.82
C LEU A 53 3.12 4.97 9.90
N ASN A 54 2.57 5.02 11.10
CA ASN A 54 2.90 4.10 12.20
C ASN A 54 1.61 3.39 12.61
N ASN A 55 1.56 2.08 12.43
CA ASN A 55 0.38 1.28 12.71
C ASN A 55 0.71 0.14 13.68
N PRO A 56 0.25 0.20 14.94
CA PRO A 56 0.47 -0.88 15.90
C PRO A 56 -0.39 -2.09 15.54
N VAL A 57 0.15 -3.29 15.77
CA VAL A 57 -0.55 -4.56 15.54
C VAL A 57 -1.25 -4.97 16.83
N VAL A 58 -2.56 -5.18 16.73
CA VAL A 58 -3.42 -5.66 17.82
C VAL A 58 -4.12 -6.94 17.38
N ARG A 59 -4.30 -7.89 18.30
CA ARG A 59 -5.07 -9.11 18.03
C ARG A 59 -6.56 -8.81 18.18
N VAL A 60 -7.38 -9.27 17.23
CA VAL A 60 -8.82 -8.99 17.15
C VAL A 60 -9.63 -10.27 17.30
#